data_AF-A0A8T0TCF5-F1
#
_entry.id   AF-A0A8T0TCF5-F1
#
_cell.length_a   1.000
_cell.length_b   1.000
_cell.length_c   1.000
_cell.angle_alpha   90.00
_cell.angle_beta   90.00
_cell.angle_gamma   90.00
#
_symmetry.space_group_name_H-M   'P 1'
#
loop_
_entity.id
_entity.type
_entity.pdbx_description
1 polymer ?
#
loop_
_entity_poly.entity_id
_entity_poly.type
_entity_poly.pdbx_seq_one_letter_code
_entity_poly.pdbx_strand_id
1 'polypeptide(L)'
;MRPSELQRPAFDMSVACPRLTPAALAFPAAVSDYYQLDELLMPEENSLQIKIRRFMENEVAPIIPKYWERAEFPFHLIPKLGSLGFLGGIIKGHECPGLSATAYAICISVFAYQRLLVWMQA
;
A
#
# COMPACT_ATOMS: atom_id res chain seq x y z
N MET A 1 37.35 4.21 -21.19
CA MET A 1 36.63 2.92 -21.17
C MET A 1 35.86 2.82 -19.86
N ARG A 2 34.54 2.58 -19.88
CA ARG A 2 33.79 2.29 -18.65
C ARG A 2 34.15 0.87 -18.19
N PRO A 3 34.47 0.64 -16.90
CA PRO A 3 34.70 -0.69 -16.35
C PRO A 3 33.48 -1.61 -16.61
N SER A 4 33.72 -2.85 -17.01
CA SER A 4 32.68 -3.86 -17.30
C SER A 4 31.80 -4.20 -16.08
N GLU A 5 32.32 -3.97 -14.87
CA GLU A 5 31.61 -4.08 -13.59
C GLU A 5 30.34 -3.20 -13.53
N LEU A 6 30.37 -2.01 -14.17
CA LEU A 6 29.27 -1.04 -14.14
C LEU A 6 28.12 -1.36 -15.11
N GLN A 7 28.27 -2.42 -15.92
CA GLN A 7 27.23 -2.86 -16.87
C GLN A 7 26.39 -4.03 -16.32
N ARG A 8 26.69 -4.51 -15.11
CA ARG A 8 25.92 -5.59 -14.48
C ARG A 8 24.54 -5.08 -14.05
N PRO A 9 23.47 -5.87 -14.24
CA PRO A 9 22.17 -5.52 -13.67
C PRO A 9 22.26 -5.47 -12.13
N ALA A 10 21.29 -4.79 -11.51
CA ALA A 10 21.18 -4.72 -10.06
C ALA A 10 21.19 -6.15 -9.45
N PHE A 11 21.87 -6.30 -8.31
CA PHE A 11 21.91 -7.57 -7.58
C PHE A 11 20.50 -7.98 -7.14
N ASP A 12 20.23 -9.28 -7.16
CA ASP A 12 19.02 -9.83 -6.55
C ASP A 12 19.05 -9.56 -5.04
N MET A 13 18.00 -8.94 -4.51
CA MET A 13 17.85 -8.61 -3.10
C MET A 13 17.93 -9.84 -2.19
N SER A 14 17.48 -11.01 -2.66
CA SER A 14 17.59 -12.26 -1.90
C SER A 14 19.04 -12.69 -1.67
N VAL A 15 19.94 -12.33 -2.59
CA VAL A 15 21.38 -12.62 -2.53
C VAL A 15 22.13 -11.52 -1.78
N ALA A 16 21.75 -10.26 -1.98
CA ALA A 16 22.39 -9.11 -1.34
C ALA A 16 22.14 -9.05 0.17
N CYS A 17 20.90 -9.31 0.59
CA CYS A 17 20.46 -9.20 1.99
C CYS A 17 19.61 -10.42 2.39
N PRO A 18 20.21 -11.62 2.55
CA PRO A 18 19.46 -12.88 2.73
C PRO A 18 18.67 -12.97 4.04
N ARG A 19 18.93 -12.08 5.01
CA ARG A 19 18.22 -12.03 6.30
C ARG A 19 17.00 -11.12 6.29
N LEU A 20 16.82 -10.30 5.24
CA LEU A 20 15.75 -9.33 5.13
C LEU A 20 14.77 -9.79 4.05
N THR A 21 13.48 -9.74 4.36
CA THR A 21 12.44 -9.92 3.35
C THR A 21 12.02 -8.53 2.87
N PRO A 22 12.25 -8.17 1.59
CA PRO A 22 11.80 -6.88 1.07
C PRO A 22 10.27 -6.85 1.02
N ALA A 23 9.67 -5.69 1.31
CA ALA A 23 8.22 -5.52 1.31
C ALA A 23 7.57 -5.82 -0.06
N ALA A 24 8.34 -5.75 -1.15
CA ALA A 24 7.89 -6.10 -2.48
C ALA A 24 7.70 -7.62 -2.69
N LEU A 25 8.36 -8.47 -1.88
CA LEU A 25 8.19 -9.94 -1.93
C LEU A 25 7.16 -10.43 -0.92
N ALA A 26 7.13 -9.86 0.28
CA ALA A 26 6.10 -10.13 1.27
C ALA A 26 5.87 -8.89 2.13
N PHE A 27 4.65 -8.37 2.13
CA PHE A 27 4.29 -7.24 2.96
C PHE A 27 4.17 -7.68 4.43
N PRO A 28 4.73 -6.93 5.40
CA PRO A 28 4.69 -7.33 6.79
C PRO A 28 3.27 -7.34 7.35
N ALA A 29 2.99 -8.30 8.24
CA ALA A 29 1.74 -8.33 8.97
C ALA A 29 1.52 -7.04 9.79
N ALA A 30 0.26 -6.65 9.94
CA ALA A 30 -0.15 -5.43 10.63
C ALA A 30 -0.01 -5.56 12.17
N VAL A 31 1.22 -5.68 12.66
CA VAL A 31 1.52 -5.83 14.10
C VAL A 31 1.54 -4.50 14.87
N SER A 32 1.22 -3.39 14.19
CA SER A 32 1.23 -2.06 14.80
C SER A 32 -0.01 -1.77 15.67
N ASP A 33 -1.07 -2.57 15.54
CA ASP A 33 -2.29 -2.39 16.34
C ASP A 33 -2.17 -3.06 17.72
N TYR A 34 -1.41 -2.42 18.61
CA TYR A 34 -1.20 -2.91 19.99
C TYR A 34 -2.43 -2.73 20.89
N TYR A 35 -3.33 -1.81 20.55
CA TYR A 35 -4.50 -1.45 21.35
C TYR A 35 -5.79 -2.04 20.82
N GLN A 36 -5.72 -2.91 19.80
CA GLN A 36 -6.88 -3.55 19.17
C GLN A 36 -7.91 -2.50 18.72
N LEU A 37 -7.43 -1.41 18.11
CA LEU A 37 -8.27 -0.31 17.62
C LEU A 37 -9.29 -0.82 16.59
N ASP A 38 -8.98 -1.91 15.89
CA ASP A 38 -9.89 -2.57 14.96
C ASP A 38 -11.19 -3.08 15.62
N GLU A 39 -11.22 -3.31 16.95
CA GLU A 39 -12.42 -3.71 17.71
C GLU A 39 -13.38 -2.54 17.97
N LEU A 40 -12.89 -1.30 17.86
CA LEU A 40 -13.71 -0.09 18.02
C LEU A 40 -14.48 0.27 16.75
N LEU A 41 -14.16 -0.38 15.63
CA LEU A 41 -14.75 -0.12 14.33
C LEU A 41 -16.05 -0.90 14.15
N MET A 42 -16.99 -0.30 13.43
CA MET A 42 -18.18 -1.04 12.98
C MET A 42 -17.77 -2.15 12.01
N PRO A 43 -18.51 -3.28 11.94
CA PRO A 43 -18.17 -4.40 11.06
C PRO A 43 -17.95 -3.99 9.60
N GLU A 44 -18.73 -3.04 9.10
CA GLU A 44 -18.62 -2.51 7.74
C GLU A 44 -17.31 -1.73 7.54
N GLU A 45 -16.91 -0.93 8.53
CA GLU A 45 -15.69 -0.11 8.49
C GLU A 45 -14.44 -0.99 8.52
N ASN A 46 -14.43 -2.00 9.39
CA ASN A 46 -13.37 -2.98 9.49
C ASN A 46 -13.27 -3.80 8.17
N SER A 47 -14.40 -4.23 7.61
CA SER A 47 -14.40 -4.95 6.33
C SER A 47 -13.79 -4.13 5.19
N LEU A 48 -14.07 -2.82 5.15
CA LEU A 48 -13.54 -1.90 4.14
C LEU A 48 -12.04 -1.67 4.34
N GLN A 49 -11.60 -1.47 5.58
CA GLN A 49 -10.19 -1.35 5.94
C GLN A 49 -9.39 -2.59 5.51
N ILE A 50 -9.88 -3.80 5.81
CA ILE A 50 -9.24 -5.07 5.40
C ILE A 50 -9.18 -5.18 3.88
N LYS A 51 -10.25 -4.81 3.17
CA LYS A 51 -10.30 -4.83 1.70
C LYS A 51 -9.22 -3.91 1.09
N ILE A 52 -9.08 -2.70 1.61
CA ILE A 52 -8.06 -1.74 1.14
C ILE A 52 -6.66 -2.24 1.48
N ARG A 53 -6.44 -2.76 2.69
CA ARG A 53 -5.15 -3.34 3.10
C ARG A 53 -4.71 -4.43 2.13
N ARG A 54 -5.58 -5.40 1.84
CA ARG A 54 -5.29 -6.49 0.89
C ARG A 54 -4.99 -5.97 -0.52
N PHE A 55 -5.70 -4.94 -0.97
CA PHE A 55 -5.40 -4.31 -2.26
C PHE A 55 -4.00 -3.70 -2.28
N MET A 56 -3.65 -2.93 -1.24
CA MET A 56 -2.33 -2.32 -1.13
C MET A 56 -1.22 -3.38 -1.09
N GLU A 57 -1.41 -4.44 -0.31
CA GLU A 57 -0.43 -5.53 -0.16
C GLU A 57 -0.23 -6.33 -1.46
N ASN A 58 -1.31 -6.66 -2.17
CA ASN A 58 -1.24 -7.56 -3.32
C ASN A 58 -0.99 -6.85 -4.66
N GLU A 59 -1.50 -5.62 -4.82
CA GLU A 59 -1.49 -4.92 -6.11
C GLU A 59 -0.47 -3.78 -6.14
N VAL A 60 -0.22 -3.11 -5.00
CA VAL A 60 0.64 -1.92 -4.94
C VAL A 60 2.06 -2.23 -4.48
N ALA A 61 2.23 -2.96 -3.38
CA ALA A 61 3.55 -3.28 -2.83
C ALA A 61 4.54 -3.93 -3.82
N PRO A 62 4.12 -4.86 -4.70
CA PRO A 62 5.06 -5.50 -5.64
C PRO A 62 5.59 -4.57 -6.74
N ILE A 63 4.80 -3.56 -7.13
CA ILE A 63 5.14 -2.69 -8.27
C ILE A 63 5.73 -1.35 -7.84
N ILE A 64 5.43 -0.89 -6.63
CA ILE A 64 5.77 0.47 -6.19
C ILE A 64 7.27 0.80 -6.25
N PRO A 65 8.23 -0.10 -5.94
CA PRO A 65 9.65 0.28 -5.97
C PRO A 65 10.11 0.72 -7.37
N LYS A 66 9.63 0.02 -8.41
CA LYS A 66 9.98 0.31 -9.82
C LYS A 66 9.38 1.62 -10.30
N TYR A 67 8.14 1.92 -9.90
CA TYR A 67 7.49 3.19 -10.26
C TYR A 67 8.07 4.36 -9.49
N TRP A 68 8.44 4.15 -8.22
CA TRP A 68 9.08 5.15 -7.38
C TRP A 68 10.45 5.55 -7.92
N GLU A 69 11.29 4.58 -8.29
CA GLU A 69 12.62 4.82 -8.85
C GLU A 69 12.57 5.63 -10.16
N ARG A 70 11.54 5.41 -10.98
CA ARG A 70 11.34 6.15 -12.24
C ARG A 70 10.58 7.47 -12.07
N ALA A 71 10.13 7.80 -10.86
CA ALA A 71 9.23 8.93 -10.60
C ALA A 71 7.97 8.93 -11.49
N GLU A 72 7.43 7.73 -11.78
CA GLU A 72 6.25 7.54 -12.64
C GLU A 72 5.02 7.16 -11.81
N PHE A 73 3.83 7.52 -12.32
CA PHE A 73 2.56 7.12 -11.70
C PHE A 73 1.97 5.86 -12.36
N PRO A 74 1.56 4.83 -11.58
CA PRO A 74 0.94 3.61 -12.11
C PRO A 74 -0.55 3.81 -12.46
N PHE A 75 -0.82 4.38 -13.64
CA PHE A 75 -2.20 4.68 -14.10
C PHE A 75 -3.15 3.46 -14.14
N HIS A 76 -2.63 2.25 -14.34
CA HIS A 76 -3.43 1.02 -14.35
C HIS A 76 -4.08 0.69 -13.00
N LEU A 77 -3.61 1.29 -11.89
CA LEU A 77 -4.22 1.11 -10.58
C LEU A 77 -5.47 1.96 -10.38
N ILE A 78 -5.66 3.04 -11.14
CA ILE A 78 -6.77 3.99 -10.96
C ILE A 78 -8.15 3.29 -11.02
N PRO A 79 -8.46 2.45 -12.03
CA PRO A 79 -9.76 1.79 -12.09
C PRO A 79 -9.99 0.81 -10.94
N LYS A 80 -8.93 0.11 -10.51
CA LYS A 80 -9.01 -0.81 -9.37
C LYS A 80 -9.27 -0.05 -8.07
N LEU A 81 -8.61 1.11 -7.89
CA LEU A 81 -8.79 1.98 -6.73
C LEU A 81 -10.22 2.52 -6.65
N GLY A 82 -10.81 2.92 -7.79
CA GLY A 82 -12.22 3.35 -7.85
C GLY A 82 -13.20 2.25 -7.44
N SER A 83 -12.88 1.00 -7.75
CA SER A 83 -13.72 -0.17 -7.42
C SER A 83 -13.70 -0.54 -5.92
N LEU A 84 -12.80 0.06 -5.12
CA LEU A 84 -12.71 -0.22 -3.69
C LEU A 84 -13.84 0.42 -2.89
N GLY A 85 -14.37 1.57 -3.35
CA GLY A 85 -15.53 2.22 -2.76
C GLY A 85 -15.24 3.17 -1.59
N PHE A 86 -14.01 3.69 -1.47
CA PHE A 86 -13.67 4.71 -0.46
C PHE A 86 -13.39 6.10 -1.07
N LEU A 87 -13.22 6.18 -2.40
CA LEU A 87 -13.08 7.45 -3.11
C LEU A 87 -14.41 8.22 -3.05
N GLY A 88 -14.34 9.52 -2.75
CA GLY A 88 -15.53 10.33 -2.41
C GLY A 88 -15.82 10.38 -0.90
N GLY A 89 -15.16 9.54 -0.10
CA GLY A 89 -15.10 9.64 1.35
C GLY A 89 -16.44 9.88 2.04
N ILE A 90 -16.56 11.02 2.71
CA ILE A 90 -17.73 11.40 3.52
C ILE A 90 -18.85 12.11 2.72
N ILE A 91 -18.67 12.30 1.41
CA ILE A 91 -19.64 13.01 0.56
C ILE A 91 -20.86 12.11 0.36
N LYS A 92 -22.04 12.65 0.69
CA LYS A 92 -23.33 11.98 0.48
C LYS A 92 -23.93 12.41 -0.86
N GLY A 93 -24.46 11.46 -1.63
CA GLY A 93 -25.02 11.70 -2.97
C GLY A 93 -23.95 11.63 -4.07
N HIS A 94 -24.31 11.98 -5.31
CA HIS A 94 -23.39 12.02 -6.47
C HIS A 94 -22.60 10.72 -6.68
N GLU A 95 -23.23 9.56 -6.53
CA GLU A 95 -22.59 8.23 -6.67
C GLU A 95 -21.39 8.00 -5.72
N CYS A 96 -21.24 8.85 -4.69
CA CYS A 96 -20.21 8.74 -3.68
C CYS A 96 -20.65 7.82 -2.53
N PRO A 97 -19.70 7.16 -1.84
CA PRO A 97 -20.00 6.11 -0.86
C PRO A 97 -20.63 6.62 0.44
N GLY A 98 -20.58 7.92 0.74
CA GLY A 98 -21.23 8.49 1.93
C GLY A 98 -20.75 7.90 3.25
N LEU A 99 -19.45 7.61 3.36
CA LEU A 99 -18.85 6.96 4.52
C LEU A 99 -18.93 7.81 5.78
N SER A 100 -18.80 7.15 6.94
CA SER A 100 -18.54 7.86 8.20
C SER A 100 -17.15 8.52 8.15
N ALA A 101 -16.95 9.55 8.98
CA ALA A 101 -15.64 10.19 9.09
C ALA A 101 -14.56 9.20 9.58
N THR A 102 -14.93 8.30 10.51
CA THR A 102 -14.05 7.26 11.05
C THR A 102 -13.65 6.27 9.96
N ALA A 103 -14.63 5.77 9.19
CA ALA A 103 -14.41 4.86 8.07
C ALA A 103 -13.46 5.47 7.04
N TYR A 104 -13.69 6.74 6.66
CA TYR A 104 -12.82 7.40 5.70
C TYR A 104 -11.40 7.61 6.26
N ALA A 105 -11.28 8.02 7.53
CA ALA A 105 -9.99 8.23 8.18
C ALA A 105 -9.15 6.95 8.26
N ILE A 106 -9.77 5.82 8.64
CA ILE A 106 -9.05 4.53 8.72
C ILE A 106 -8.68 4.01 7.31
N CYS A 107 -9.53 4.22 6.30
CA CYS A 107 -9.22 3.86 4.92
C CYS A 107 -8.01 4.65 4.39
N ILE A 108 -7.98 5.96 4.65
CA ILE A 108 -6.87 6.83 4.27
C ILE A 108 -5.60 6.47 5.03
N SER A 109 -5.69 6.11 6.32
CA SER A 109 -4.51 5.70 7.08
C SER A 109 -3.87 4.47 6.45
N VAL A 110 -4.65 3.41 6.16
CA VAL A 110 -4.15 2.19 5.50
C VAL A 110 -3.54 2.49 4.13
N PHE A 111 -4.17 3.37 3.35
CA PHE A 111 -3.64 3.80 2.06
C PHE A 111 -2.30 4.55 2.21
N ALA A 112 -2.19 5.44 3.19
CA ALA A 112 -0.99 6.23 3.46
C ALA A 112 0.13 5.42 4.11
N TYR A 113 -0.17 4.34 4.85
CA TYR A 113 0.84 3.53 5.55
C TYR A 113 1.89 2.92 4.61
N GLN A 114 1.53 2.60 3.37
CA GLN A 114 2.52 2.14 2.39
C GLN A 114 3.51 3.23 1.97
N ARG A 115 3.14 4.51 2.08
CA ARG A 115 4.09 5.61 1.85
C ARG A 115 5.20 5.64 2.90
N LEU A 116 4.92 5.32 4.16
CA LEU A 116 5.95 5.34 5.23
C LEU A 116 6.82 4.09 5.24
N LEU A 117 6.24 2.91 5.00
CA LEU A 117 7.00 1.64 5.03
C LEU A 117 8.00 1.52 3.87
N VAL A 118 7.68 2.04 2.68
CA VAL A 118 8.62 2.10 1.55
C VAL A 118 9.81 3.01 1.87
N TRP A 119 9.58 4.13 2.57
CA TRP A 119 10.66 5.04 3.00
C TRP A 119 11.61 4.42 4.04
N MET A 120 11.15 3.48 4.86
CA MET A 120 12.02 2.83 5.86
C MET A 120 12.88 1.70 5.29
N GLN A 121 12.65 1.30 4.04
CA GLN A 121 13.36 0.19 3.38
C GLN A 121 14.22 0.61 2.18
N ALA A 122 14.27 1.92 1.86
CA ALA A 122 15.10 2.51 0.82
C ALA A 122 16.18 3.41 1.46
#